data_AF-A0A7X7KSK3-F1
#
_entry.id   AF-A0A7X7KSK3-F1
#
_cell.length_a   1.000
_cell.length_b   1.000
_cell.length_c   1.000
_cell.angle_alpha   90.00
_cell.angle_beta   90.00
_cell.angle_gamma   90.00
#
_symmetry.space_group_name_H-M   'P 1'
#
loop_
_entity.id
_entity.type
_entity.pdbx_description
1 polymer ?
#
loop_
_entity_poly.entity_id
_entity_poly.type
_entity_poly.pdbx_seq_one_letter_code
_entity_poly.pdbx_strand_id
1 'polypeptide(L)' 'LEKQGLLESLWDTDGSKPRKFYKMSPTGADVYGKLCRAWSEVNQSVWQLIEGEEV' A
#
# COMPACT_ATOMS: atom_id res chain seq x y z
N LEU A 1 4.21 7.95 5.54
CA LEU A 1 3.52 6.70 5.96
C LEU A 1 3.62 6.46 7.46
N GLU A 2 4.81 6.46 8.10
CA GLU A 2 4.91 6.33 9.57
C GLU A 2 4.15 7.43 10.33
N LYS A 3 4.37 8.72 9.99
CA LYS A 3 3.61 9.85 10.58
C LYS A 3 2.08 9.76 10.37
N GLN A 4 1.65 9.00 9.37
CA GLN A 4 0.24 8.77 9.05
C GLN A 4 -0.30 7.49 9.70
N GLY A 5 0.52 6.79 10.50
CA GLY A 5 0.13 5.56 11.19
C GLY A 5 0.08 4.31 10.30
N LEU A 6 0.63 4.36 9.08
CA LEU A 6 0.57 3.23 8.13
C LEU A 6 1.80 2.31 8.26
N LEU A 7 2.92 2.82 8.75
CA LEU A 7 4.12 2.04 9.05
C LEU A 7 4.50 2.20 10.52
N GLU A 8 5.02 1.12 11.08
CA GLU A 8 5.68 1.09 12.38
C GLU A 8 7.19 1.10 12.15
N SER A 9 7.93 1.81 13.01
CA SER A 9 9.39 1.78 12.97
C SER A 9 9.97 0.81 13.98
N LEU A 10 11.02 0.10 13.55
CA LEU A 10 11.83 -0.76 14.37
C LEU A 10 13.28 -0.28 14.29
N TRP A 11 14.00 -0.33 15.41
CA TRP A 11 15.42 -0.01 15.44
C TRP A 11 16.22 -1.29 15.63
N ASP A 12 17.19 -1.49 14.75
CA ASP A 12 18.25 -2.48 14.90
C ASP A 12 19.50 -1.75 15.40
N THR A 13 19.95 -2.10 16.60
CA THR A 13 21.09 -1.48 17.28
C THR A 13 22.26 -2.44 17.46
N ASP A 14 22.21 -3.65 16.90
CA ASP A 14 23.23 -4.68 17.12
C ASP A 14 24.52 -4.43 16.30
N GLY A 15 24.47 -3.52 15.32
CA GLY A 15 25.61 -3.12 14.50
C GLY A 15 26.32 -1.84 14.97
N SER A 16 27.46 -1.53 14.34
CA SER A 16 28.25 -0.32 14.60
C SER A 16 27.52 1.01 14.32
N LYS A 17 26.36 0.97 13.64
CA LYS A 17 25.48 2.10 13.38
C LYS A 17 24.01 1.66 13.49
N PRO A 18 23.20 2.28 14.36
CA PRO A 18 21.77 1.98 14.46
C PRO A 18 21.05 2.15 13.11
N ARG A 19 20.19 1.20 12.75
CA ARG A 19 19.38 1.23 11.52
C ARG A 19 17.90 1.25 11.87
N LYS A 20 17.16 2.10 11.17
CA LYS A 20 15.69 2.15 11.26
C LYS A 20 15.07 1.34 10.13
N PHE A 21 14.28 0.33 10.48
CA PHE A 21 13.47 -0.46 9.58
C PHE A 21 12.00 -0.07 9.71
N TYR A 22 11.23 -0.32 8.66
CA TYR A 22 9.80 -0.08 8.66
C TYR A 22 9.05 -1.39 8.43
N LYS A 23 8.00 -1.59 9.22
CA LYS A 23 7.05 -2.68 9.04
C LYS A 23 5.67 -2.08 8.76
N MET A 24 4.88 -2.77 7.95
CA MET A 24 3.48 -2.40 7.74
C MET A 24 2.70 -2.57 9.05
N SER A 25 2.01 -1.51 9.46
CA SER A 25 1.09 -1.56 10.60
C SER A 25 -0.23 -2.25 10.21
N PRO A 26 -1.08 -2.65 11.19
CA PRO A 26 -2.43 -3.16 10.90
C PRO A 26 -3.27 -2.16 10.08
N THR A 27 -3.22 -0.87 10.42
CA THR A 27 -3.90 0.20 9.67
C THR A 27 -3.35 0.34 8.25
N GLY A 28 -2.03 0.21 8.10
CA GLY A 28 -1.35 0.19 6.80
C GLY A 28 -1.82 -0.97 5.93
N ALA A 29 -2.03 -2.15 6.50
CA ALA A 29 -2.52 -3.33 5.78
C ALA A 29 -3.98 -3.15 5.30
N ASP A 30 -4.85 -2.58 6.13
CA ASP A 30 -6.24 -2.26 5.71
C ASP A 30 -6.27 -1.21 4.58
N VAL A 31 -5.50 -0.13 4.72
CA VAL A 31 -5.38 0.90 3.67
C VAL A 31 -4.80 0.34 2.38
N TYR A 32 -3.78 -0.51 2.48
CA TYR A 32 -3.20 -1.21 1.33
C TYR A 32 -4.26 -2.04 0.59
N GLY A 33 -5.06 -2.83 1.31
CA GLY A 33 -6.14 -3.63 0.70
C GLY A 33 -7.22 -2.77 0.03
N LYS A 34 -7.54 -1.59 0.59
CA LYS A 34 -8.46 -0.62 -0.04
C LYS A 34 -7.88 -0.04 -1.33
N LEU A 35 -6.60 0.33 -1.31
CA LEU A 35 -5.91 0.85 -2.49
C LEU A 35 -5.83 -0.18 -3.62
N CYS A 36 -5.53 -1.45 -3.30
CA CYS A 36 -5.53 -2.52 -4.29
C CYS A 36 -6.89 -2.71 -4.96
N ARG A 37 -7.98 -2.68 -4.17
CA ARG A 37 -9.35 -2.78 -4.70
C ARG A 37 -9.69 -1.59 -5.60
N ALA A 38 -9.50 -0.36 -5.11
CA ALA A 38 -9.77 0.84 -5.89
C ALA A 38 -8.95 0.88 -7.19
N TRP A 39 -7.69 0.44 -7.14
CA TRP A 39 -6.86 0.32 -8.33
C TRP A 39 -7.40 -0.70 -9.33
N SER A 40 -7.86 -1.85 -8.84
CA SER A 40 -8.49 -2.87 -9.69
C SER A 40 -9.75 -2.34 -10.37
N GLU A 41 -10.59 -1.60 -9.64
CA GLU A 41 -11.83 -0.99 -10.17
C GLU A 41 -11.53 0.05 -11.26
N VAL A 42 -10.50 0.89 -11.03
CA VAL A 42 -10.04 1.85 -12.04
C VAL A 42 -9.56 1.12 -13.29
N ASN A 43 -8.74 0.08 -13.14
CA ASN A 43 -8.27 -0.70 -14.29
C ASN A 43 -9.41 -1.37 -15.04
N GLN A 44 -10.39 -1.94 -14.33
CA GLN A 44 -11.56 -2.55 -14.95
C GLN A 44 -12.35 -1.53 -15.78
N SER A 45 -12.55 -0.33 -15.23
CA SER A 45 -13.25 0.75 -15.94
C SER A 45 -12.49 1.17 -17.20
N VAL A 46 -11.16 1.28 -17.11
CA VAL A 46 -10.30 1.58 -18.27
C VAL A 46 -10.37 0.46 -19.30
N TRP A 47 -10.34 -0.80 -18.88
CA TRP A 47 -10.47 -1.95 -19.77
C TRP A 47 -11.81 -1.95 -20.52
N GLN A 48 -12.93 -1.70 -19.83
CA GLN A 48 -14.25 -1.60 -20.45
C GLN A 48 -14.30 -0.49 -21.51
N LEU A 49 -13.68 0.67 -21.24
CA LEU A 49 -13.58 1.76 -22.20
C LEU A 49 -12.74 1.39 -23.43
N ILE A 50 -11.69 0.59 -23.26
CA ILE A 50 -10.80 0.16 -24.34
C ILE A 50 -11.44 -0.94 -25.19
N GLU A 51 -12.10 -1.91 -24.57
CA GLU A 51 -12.71 -3.05 -25.27
C GLU A 51 -13.98 -2.66 -26.03
N GLY A 52 -14.58 -1.50 -25.70
CA GLY A 52 -15.77 -0.98 -26.33
C GLY A 52 -16.98 -1.84 -25.96
N GLU A 53 -17.86 -1.33 -25.09
CA GLU A 53 -19.15 -1.99 -24.89
C GLU A 53 -19.92 -1.99 -26.21
N GLU A 54 -20.00 -3.13 -26.90
CA GLU A 54 -21.16 -3.46 -27.72
C GLU A 54 -22.34 -3.64 -26.73
N VAL A 55 -23.06 -2.54 -26.46
CA VAL A 55 -24.40 -2.57 -25.86
C VAL A 55 -25.44 -2.66 -26.96
#